data_AF-A0A0G1N248-F1
#
_entry.id   AF-A0A0G1N248-F1
#
_cell.length_a   1.000
_cell.length_b   1.000
_cell.length_c   1.000
_cell.angle_alpha   90.00
_cell.angle_beta   90.00
_cell.angle_gamma   90.00
#
_symmetry.space_group_name_H-M   'P 1'
#
loop_
_entity.id
_entity.type
_entity.pdbx_description
1 polymer ?
#
loop_
_entity_poly.entity_id
_entity_poly.type
_entity_poly.pdbx_seq_one_letter_code
_entity_poly.pdbx_strand_id
1 'polypeptide(L)'
;MNKEDETLLRTEGLVRFVFRKLSLAKYKASATSKNYEQKILDKIELCVNHRKPIHVTLPFGAAKSPYQPTAPEVDWAEVMNIAYIKDYLKPIAKVYKHGIIL
;
A
#
# COMPACT_ATOMS: atom_id res chain seq x y z
N MET A 1 3.19 6.05 16.40
CA MET A 1 2.56 6.70 15.22
C MET A 1 3.02 8.15 15.27
N ASN A 2 3.20 8.84 14.14
CA ASN A 2 3.65 10.23 14.20
C ASN A 2 2.45 11.14 14.53
N LYS A 3 2.69 12.32 15.13
CA LYS A 3 1.61 13.25 15.54
C LYS A 3 0.70 13.68 14.37
N GLU A 4 1.28 13.77 13.17
CA GLU A 4 0.54 14.08 11.94
C GLU A 4 -0.46 12.98 11.58
N ASP A 5 -0.08 11.71 11.73
CA ASP A 5 -0.93 10.56 11.43
C ASP A 5 -2.11 10.46 12.40
N GLU A 6 -1.86 10.76 13.67
CA GLU A 6 -2.90 10.83 14.70
C GLU A 6 -3.91 11.95 14.43
N THR A 7 -3.40 13.13 14.05
CA THR A 7 -4.25 14.26 13.67
C THR A 7 -5.11 13.89 12.48
N LEU A 8 -4.51 13.34 11.43
CA LEU A 8 -5.21 13.01 10.19
C LEU A 8 -6.27 11.93 10.40
N LEU A 9 -5.96 10.91 11.21
CA LEU A 9 -6.92 9.86 11.55
C LEU A 9 -8.12 10.42 12.33
N ARG A 10 -7.90 11.40 13.22
CA ARG A 10 -8.95 12.07 13.99
C ARG A 10 -9.81 13.00 13.13
N THR A 11 -9.22 13.73 12.19
CA THR A 11 -9.93 14.75 11.40
C THR A 11 -10.62 14.17 10.16
N GLU A 12 -9.98 13.26 9.44
CA GLU A 12 -10.48 12.74 8.15
C GLU A 12 -11.02 11.30 8.23
N GLY A 13 -10.76 10.61 9.34
CA GLY A 13 -11.20 9.23 9.55
C GLY A 13 -10.34 8.18 8.85
N LEU A 14 -10.65 6.91 9.13
CA LEU A 14 -9.85 5.76 8.72
C LEU A 14 -9.75 5.61 7.20
N VAL A 15 -10.85 5.73 6.47
CA VAL A 15 -10.89 5.53 5.00
C VAL A 15 -9.96 6.52 4.30
N ARG A 16 -10.07 7.81 4.64
CA ARG A 16 -9.23 8.86 4.07
C ARG A 16 -7.78 8.76 4.51
N PHE A 17 -7.53 8.36 5.76
CA PHE A 17 -6.18 8.04 6.23
C PHE A 17 -5.51 6.97 5.37
N VAL A 18 -6.18 5.84 5.15
CA VAL A 18 -5.64 4.74 4.33
C VAL A 18 -5.41 5.20 2.89
N PHE A 19 -6.39 5.88 2.29
CA PHE A 19 -6.26 6.40 0.93
C PHE A 19 -5.04 7.32 0.77
N ARG A 20 -4.86 8.28 1.70
CA ARG A 20 -3.71 9.19 1.67
C ARG A 20 -2.38 8.46 1.79
N LYS A 21 -2.29 7.45 2.67
CA LYS A 21 -1.07 6.63 2.79
C LYS A 21 -0.78 5.85 1.52
N LEU A 22 -1.80 5.31 0.87
CA LEU A 22 -1.65 4.62 -0.41
C LEU A 22 -1.37 5.56 -1.61
N SER A 23 -1.66 6.85 -1.46
CA SER A 23 -1.62 7.84 -2.54
C SER A 23 -0.55 8.92 -2.32
N LEU A 24 0.51 8.62 -1.58
CA LEU A 24 1.61 9.56 -1.37
C LEU A 24 2.36 9.83 -2.68
N ALA A 25 2.68 11.10 -2.94
CA ALA A 25 3.35 11.52 -4.16
C ALA A 25 4.70 10.81 -4.38
N LYS A 26 5.45 10.52 -3.31
CA LYS A 26 6.72 9.79 -3.39
C LYS A 26 6.63 8.38 -4.01
N TYR A 27 5.44 7.81 -4.09
CA TYR A 27 5.21 6.46 -4.63
C TYR A 27 4.42 6.50 -5.94
N LYS A 28 4.12 7.69 -6.47
CA LYS A 28 3.39 7.87 -7.72
C LYS A 28 4.32 8.46 -8.77
N ALA A 29 4.37 7.82 -9.94
CA ALA A 29 5.04 8.38 -11.10
C ALA A 29 4.24 9.55 -11.70
N SER A 30 2.90 9.51 -11.62
CA SER A 30 2.01 10.52 -12.20
C SER A 30 0.72 10.68 -11.37
N ALA A 31 -0.03 11.75 -11.66
CA ALA A 31 -1.32 12.00 -11.05
C ALA A 31 -2.36 10.96 -11.50
N THR A 32 -3.13 10.47 -10.53
CA THR A 32 -4.27 9.58 -10.76
C THR A 32 -5.51 10.36 -11.18
N SER A 33 -6.36 9.77 -12.03
CA SER A 33 -7.63 10.40 -12.39
C SER A 33 -8.60 10.39 -11.21
N LYS A 34 -9.48 11.40 -11.11
CA LYS A 34 -10.49 11.47 -10.04
C LYS A 34 -11.37 10.21 -9.97
N ASN A 35 -11.73 9.66 -11.12
CA ASN A 35 -12.51 8.42 -11.20
C ASN A 35 -11.77 7.21 -10.62
N TYR A 36 -10.45 7.14 -10.82
CA TYR A 36 -9.64 6.08 -10.25
C TYR A 36 -9.47 6.23 -8.74
N GLU A 37 -9.27 7.45 -8.26
CA GLU A 37 -9.21 7.76 -6.82
C GLU A 37 -10.51 7.39 -6.11
N GLN A 38 -11.66 7.72 -6.70
CA GLN A 38 -12.96 7.32 -6.17
C GLN A 38 -13.09 5.80 -6.06
N LYS A 39 -12.70 5.05 -7.10
CA LYS A 39 -12.71 3.57 -7.06
C LYS A 39 -11.82 2.99 -5.95
N ILE A 40 -10.69 3.64 -5.63
CA ILE A 40 -9.85 3.21 -4.51
C ILE A 40 -10.57 3.46 -3.19
N LEU A 41 -11.16 4.65 -3.02
CA LEU A 41 -11.92 5.00 -1.82
C LEU A 41 -13.08 4.01 -1.58
N ASP A 42 -13.87 3.74 -2.62
CA ASP A 42 -15.01 2.82 -2.54
C ASP A 42 -14.58 1.42 -2.08
N LYS A 43 -13.43 0.92 -2.58
CA LYS A 43 -12.88 -0.38 -2.17
C LYS A 43 -12.38 -0.40 -0.73
N ILE A 44 -11.72 0.68 -0.29
CA ILE A 44 -11.29 0.82 1.11
C ILE A 44 -12.51 0.85 2.02
N GLU A 45 -13.52 1.66 1.68
CA GLU A 45 -14.76 1.79 2.42
C GLU A 45 -15.50 0.45 2.51
N LEU A 46 -15.59 -0.30 1.41
CA LEU A 46 -16.12 -1.66 1.40
C LEU A 46 -15.39 -2.55 2.43
N CYS A 47 -14.05 -2.58 2.41
CA CYS A 47 -13.29 -3.40 3.34
C CYS A 47 -13.54 -2.99 4.80
N VAL A 48 -13.54 -1.68 5.08
CA VAL A 48 -13.78 -1.13 6.42
C VAL A 48 -15.18 -1.46 6.93
N ASN A 49 -16.21 -1.24 6.11
CA ASN A 49 -17.61 -1.49 6.46
C ASN A 49 -17.86 -2.98 6.69
N HIS A 50 -17.24 -3.86 5.90
CA HIS A 50 -17.38 -5.30 6.03
C HIS A 50 -16.38 -5.95 7.00
N ARG A 51 -15.55 -5.15 7.70
CA ARG A 51 -14.55 -5.66 8.66
C ARG A 51 -13.59 -6.69 8.03
N LYS A 52 -13.24 -6.47 6.76
CA LYS A 52 -12.35 -7.33 5.98
C LYS A 52 -10.96 -6.69 5.90
N PRO A 53 -9.89 -7.50 5.82
CA PRO A 53 -8.56 -6.97 5.50
C PRO A 53 -8.62 -6.19 4.18
N ILE A 54 -7.79 -5.15 4.06
CA ILE A 54 -7.59 -4.46 2.78
C ILE A 54 -6.62 -5.29 1.95
N HIS A 55 -7.01 -5.67 0.74
CA HIS A 55 -6.15 -6.43 -0.16
C HIS A 55 -5.44 -5.46 -1.12
N VAL A 56 -4.10 -5.48 -1.11
CA VAL A 56 -3.26 -4.69 -2.02
C VAL A 56 -2.52 -5.66 -2.92
N THR A 57 -2.98 -5.79 -4.16
CA THR A 57 -2.27 -6.60 -5.15
C THR A 57 -1.21 -5.75 -5.83
N LEU A 58 0.04 -6.21 -5.79
CA LEU A 58 1.11 -5.67 -6.60
C LEU A 58 1.46 -6.69 -7.70
N PRO A 59 1.09 -6.44 -8.97
CA PRO A 59 1.45 -7.32 -10.07
C PRO A 59 2.92 -7.08 -10.47
N PHE A 60 3.84 -7.63 -9.68
CA PHE A 60 5.29 -7.62 -9.96
C PHE A 60 5.88 -9.00 -9.68
N GLY A 61 7.15 -9.21 -10.05
CA GLY A 61 7.84 -10.48 -9.83
C GLY A 61 7.80 -11.43 -11.03
N ALA A 62 7.55 -10.91 -12.24
CA ALA A 62 7.88 -11.64 -13.45
C ALA A 62 9.38 -12.00 -13.43
N ALA A 63 9.71 -13.16 -14.01
CA ALA A 63 11.03 -13.77 -13.97
C ALA A 63 12.15 -12.74 -14.16
N LYS A 64 13.19 -12.87 -13.33
CA LYS A 64 14.41 -12.09 -13.46
C LYS A 64 14.91 -12.15 -14.89
N SER A 65 15.47 -11.04 -15.38
CA SER A 65 16.11 -11.04 -16.70
C SER A 65 17.16 -12.16 -16.77
N PRO A 66 17.13 -13.04 -17.78
CA PRO A 66 18.04 -14.18 -17.87
C PRO A 66 19.50 -13.76 -18.10
N TYR A 67 19.72 -12.48 -18.45
CA TYR A 67 21.06 -11.92 -18.64
C TYR A 67 21.69 -11.42 -17.34
N GLN A 68 20.98 -11.47 -16.21
CA GLN A 68 21.53 -11.06 -14.91
C GLN A 68 22.41 -12.18 -14.33
N PRO A 69 23.57 -11.86 -13.71
CA PRO A 69 24.47 -12.86 -13.14
C PRO A 69 23.83 -13.74 -12.05
N THR A 70 22.79 -13.24 -11.40
CA THR A 70 22.06 -13.91 -10.31
C THR A 70 20.78 -14.59 -10.79
N ALA A 71 20.54 -14.67 -12.11
CA ALA A 71 19.37 -15.35 -12.65
C ALA A 71 19.57 -16.87 -12.63
N PRO A 72 18.51 -17.66 -12.35
CA PRO A 72 17.12 -17.25 -12.09
C PRO A 72 16.81 -16.91 -10.62
N GLU A 73 17.80 -16.96 -9.73
CA GLU A 73 17.60 -16.86 -8.30
C GLU A 73 17.23 -15.44 -7.82
N VAL A 74 16.55 -15.43 -6.66
CA VAL A 74 16.30 -14.22 -5.89
C VAL A 74 17.63 -13.66 -5.39
N ASP A 75 17.81 -12.35 -5.51
CA ASP A 75 18.92 -11.64 -4.86
C ASP A 75 18.40 -10.55 -3.91
N TRP A 76 19.33 -9.71 -3.46
CA TRP A 76 19.04 -8.65 -2.51
C TRP A 76 18.05 -7.61 -3.04
N ALA A 77 17.91 -7.43 -4.36
CA ALA A 77 16.96 -6.48 -4.92
C ALA A 77 15.52 -6.88 -4.58
N GLU A 78 15.14 -8.15 -4.76
CA GLU A 78 13.77 -8.59 -4.44
C GLU A 78 13.53 -8.58 -2.92
N VAL A 79 14.52 -8.97 -2.11
CA VAL A 79 14.42 -8.92 -0.64
C VAL A 79 14.18 -7.49 -0.15
N MET A 80 14.95 -6.52 -0.66
CA MET A 80 14.80 -5.11 -0.29
C MET A 80 13.47 -4.53 -0.76
N ASN A 81 12.97 -4.94 -1.94
CA ASN A 81 11.66 -4.53 -2.42
C ASN A 81 10.54 -5.02 -1.48
N ILE A 82 10.58 -6.29 -1.06
CA ILE A 82 9.59 -6.83 -0.10
C ILE A 82 9.66 -6.09 1.24
N ALA A 83 10.87 -5.84 1.75
CA ALA A 83 11.06 -5.09 2.99
C ALA A 83 10.47 -3.67 2.89
N TYR A 84 10.70 -3.00 1.76
CA TYR A 84 10.15 -1.68 1.47
C TYR A 84 8.62 -1.69 1.41
N ILE A 85 8.01 -2.65 0.71
CA ILE A 85 6.55 -2.77 0.61
C ILE A 85 5.95 -2.98 2.01
N LYS A 86 6.56 -3.84 2.83
CA LYS A 86 6.14 -4.06 4.22
C LYS A 86 6.16 -2.74 5.01
N ASP A 87 7.23 -1.97 4.93
CA ASP A 87 7.34 -0.70 5.65
C ASP A 87 6.39 0.38 5.10
N TYR A 88 6.11 0.35 3.80
CA TYR A 88 5.09 1.19 3.16
C TYR A 88 3.69 0.94 3.72
N LEU A 89 3.30 -0.33 3.89
CA LEU A 89 1.97 -0.72 4.38
C LEU A 89 1.85 -0.68 5.92
N LYS A 90 2.97 -0.65 6.64
CA LYS A 90 3.04 -0.67 8.12
C LYS A 90 2.18 0.39 8.83
N PRO A 91 2.09 1.66 8.39
CA PRO A 91 1.25 2.66 9.07
C PRO A 91 -0.24 2.30 9.04
N ILE A 92 -0.69 1.67 7.95
CA ILE A 92 -2.09 1.23 7.79
C ILE A 92 -2.35 0.03 8.70
N ALA A 93 -1.45 -0.97 8.67
CA ALA A 93 -1.57 -2.17 9.50
C ALA A 93 -1.62 -1.86 11.00
N LYS A 94 -0.96 -0.78 11.45
CA LYS A 94 -0.97 -0.34 12.85
C LYS A 94 -2.32 0.19 13.32
N VAL A 95 -3.12 0.80 12.44
CA VAL A 95 -4.38 1.48 12.82
C VAL A 95 -5.61 0.67 12.42
N TYR A 96 -5.51 -0.13 11.37
CA TYR A 96 -6.64 -0.89 10.89
C TYR A 96 -6.66 -2.29 11.49
N LYS A 97 -7.59 -2.52 12.43
CA LYS A 97 -7.70 -3.76 13.21
C LYS A 97 -7.79 -5.04 12.37
N HIS A 98 -8.43 -4.98 11.21
CA HIS A 98 -8.59 -6.14 10.33
C HIS A 98 -7.38 -6.39 9.42
N GLY A 99 -6.36 -5.54 9.51
CA GLY A 99 -5.09 -5.73 8.84
C GLY A 99 -5.12 -5.44 7.34
N ILE A 100 -3.99 -5.71 6.72
CA ILE A 100 -3.74 -5.53 5.29
C ILE A 100 -3.06 -6.78 4.76
N ILE A 101 -3.46 -7.21 3.56
CA ILE A 101 -2.90 -8.37 2.88
C ILE A 101 -2.25 -7.85 1.59
N LEU A 102 -0.98 -8.20 1.41
CA LEU A 102 -0.21 -8.00 0.19
C LEU A 102 -0.37 -9.24 -0.70
#